data_AF-A0A9P4H9P3-F1
#
_entry.id   AF-A0A9P4H9P3-F1
#
_cell.length_a   1.000
_cell.length_b   1.000
_cell.length_c   1.000
_cell.angle_alpha   90.00
_cell.angle_beta   90.00
_cell.angle_gamma   90.00
#
_symmetry.space_group_name_H-M   'P 1'
#
loop_
_entity.id
_entity.type
_entity.pdbx_description
1 polymer ?
#
loop_
_entity_poly.entity_id
_entity_poly.type
_entity_poly.pdbx_seq_one_letter_code
_entity_poly.pdbx_strand_id
1 'polypeptide(L)'
;RPQPEQFTAPTSAATSVSHQRNEAIQPAGSAAPTTEPVLHFANYAEALAGFASREVAHNWQSPRDDQTIPKTQKDRAKYIIQLLAAFMNISACHDSDTVKSFQVRWANIANSQSAYTREQMETVCWKLLDIAIALHERGPVVLNIFDDAKLATVRKSRNFTFAERIQYICELLRLSKSRCETLLGWDDMDMTVAAPAQMISMAKTNKKQNVKRQEYLLKGRAKLKNQGEQAGDEE
;
A
#
# COMPACT_ATOMS: atom_id res chain seq x y z
N ARG A 1 35.90 -32.60 50.98
CA ARG A 1 35.55 -32.69 49.54
C ARG A 1 34.29 -33.56 49.44
N PRO A 2 33.27 -33.16 48.67
CA PRO A 2 31.89 -33.10 49.16
C PRO A 2 30.94 -34.15 48.51
N GLN A 3 29.77 -34.33 49.13
CA GLN A 3 28.47 -34.67 48.49
C GLN A 3 27.99 -33.48 47.64
N PRO A 4 27.16 -33.61 46.58
CA PRO A 4 25.70 -33.64 46.81
C PRO A 4 24.80 -34.33 45.73
N GLU A 5 23.66 -34.84 46.24
CA GLU A 5 22.25 -34.60 45.83
C GLU A 5 21.76 -35.04 44.42
N GLN A 6 20.74 -35.90 44.25
CA GLN A 6 19.34 -35.96 44.72
C GLN A 6 18.30 -35.34 43.76
N PHE A 7 17.23 -36.13 43.52
CA PHE A 7 15.85 -35.78 43.07
C PHE A 7 15.65 -35.31 41.61
N THR A 8 14.57 -35.57 40.87
CA THR A 8 13.39 -36.48 40.86
C THR A 8 12.71 -36.24 39.49
N ALA A 9 12.02 -37.23 38.91
CA ALA A 9 10.99 -36.95 37.91
C ALA A 9 9.80 -37.92 38.06
N PRO A 10 8.55 -37.46 37.91
CA PRO A 10 7.40 -38.10 38.53
C PRO A 10 6.62 -39.06 37.62
N THR A 11 5.92 -39.95 38.31
CA THR A 11 4.79 -40.80 37.92
C THR A 11 3.74 -40.09 37.05
N SER A 12 3.25 -40.77 36.02
CA SER A 12 1.87 -40.56 35.54
C SER A 12 1.25 -41.88 35.11
N ALA A 13 0.23 -42.25 35.88
CA ALA A 13 -0.62 -43.41 35.69
C ALA A 13 -1.68 -43.13 34.61
N ALA A 14 -2.01 -44.18 33.89
CA ALA A 14 -3.12 -44.24 32.95
C ALA A 14 -4.47 -44.08 33.67
N THR A 15 -5.41 -43.36 33.06
CA THR A 15 -6.84 -43.56 33.32
C THR A 15 -7.62 -43.23 32.04
N SER A 16 -8.21 -44.28 31.46
CA SER A 16 -9.28 -44.19 30.46
C SER A 16 -10.52 -43.62 31.12
N VAL A 17 -11.15 -42.61 30.51
CA VAL A 17 -12.52 -42.22 30.85
C VAL A 17 -13.34 -42.13 29.57
N SER A 18 -14.31 -43.04 29.53
CA SER A 18 -15.44 -43.16 28.63
C SER A 18 -16.22 -41.86 28.45
N HIS A 19 -16.47 -41.49 27.20
CA HIS A 19 -17.48 -40.50 26.83
C HIS A 19 -18.87 -41.14 26.93
N GLN A 20 -19.71 -40.63 27.83
CA GLN A 20 -21.16 -40.83 27.76
C GLN A 20 -21.88 -39.49 27.90
N ARG A 21 -22.76 -39.27 26.92
CA ARG A 21 -23.69 -38.16 26.70
C ARG A 21 -24.61 -37.90 27.90
N ASN A 22 -24.84 -36.63 28.24
CA ASN A 22 -26.12 -35.91 28.06
C ASN A 22 -26.16 -34.68 28.99
N GLU A 23 -26.06 -33.48 28.43
CA GLU A 23 -26.73 -32.29 28.99
C GLU A 23 -27.31 -31.47 27.85
N ALA A 24 -28.59 -31.15 27.98
CA ALA A 24 -29.38 -30.42 27.00
C ALA A 24 -28.93 -28.96 26.94
N ILE A 25 -28.27 -28.56 25.86
CA ILE A 25 -28.00 -27.16 25.53
C ILE A 25 -29.30 -26.57 24.96
N GLN A 26 -29.96 -25.73 25.75
CA GLN A 26 -31.02 -24.85 25.27
C GLN A 26 -30.43 -23.93 24.17
N PRO A 27 -31.07 -23.76 23.01
CA PRO A 27 -30.62 -22.76 22.06
C PRO A 27 -31.01 -21.38 22.61
N ALA A 28 -30.06 -20.71 23.25
CA ALA A 28 -30.17 -19.28 23.47
C ALA A 28 -30.13 -18.59 22.11
N GLY A 29 -31.32 -18.36 21.56
CA GLY A 29 -31.53 -17.53 20.38
C GLY A 29 -31.11 -16.10 20.70
N SER A 30 -29.82 -15.81 20.56
CA SER A 30 -29.32 -14.45 20.40
C SER A 30 -29.75 -13.99 19.01
N ALA A 31 -31.00 -13.52 18.90
CA ALA A 31 -31.45 -12.78 17.73
C ALA A 31 -30.50 -11.60 17.55
N ALA A 32 -29.69 -11.62 16.49
CA ALA A 32 -28.85 -10.50 16.12
C ALA A 32 -29.76 -9.27 15.94
N PRO A 33 -29.41 -8.09 16.50
CA PRO A 33 -30.19 -6.89 16.30
C PRO A 33 -30.24 -6.60 14.80
N THR A 34 -31.40 -6.84 14.20
CA THR A 34 -31.67 -6.61 12.79
C THR A 34 -32.11 -5.16 12.64
N THR A 35 -31.20 -4.23 12.95
CA THR A 35 -31.46 -2.82 12.71
C THR A 35 -31.32 -2.58 11.22
N GLU A 36 -32.43 -2.29 10.55
CA GLU A 36 -32.38 -1.89 9.14
C GLU A 36 -31.46 -0.67 8.99
N PRO A 37 -30.62 -0.64 7.95
CA PRO A 37 -29.70 0.47 7.74
C PRO A 37 -30.48 1.77 7.47
N VAL A 38 -30.34 2.76 8.35
CA VAL A 38 -30.92 4.10 8.18
C VAL A 38 -29.91 5.01 7.49
N LEU A 39 -30.34 5.72 6.44
CA LEU A 39 -29.50 6.70 5.75
C LEU A 39 -29.28 7.93 6.63
N HIS A 40 -28.02 8.36 6.74
CA HIS A 40 -27.67 9.58 7.45
C HIS A 40 -27.92 10.86 6.64
N PHE A 41 -27.78 10.78 5.30
CA PHE A 41 -27.97 11.90 4.38
C PHE A 41 -29.16 11.64 3.46
N ALA A 42 -29.89 12.69 3.09
CA ALA A 42 -31.05 12.59 2.20
C ALA A 42 -30.65 12.43 0.72
N ASN A 43 -29.46 12.91 0.33
CA ASN A 43 -28.96 12.83 -1.03
C ASN A 43 -27.42 12.97 -1.11
N TYR A 44 -26.88 12.78 -2.32
CA TYR A 44 -25.43 12.85 -2.58
C TYR A 44 -24.84 14.24 -2.35
N ALA A 45 -25.56 15.32 -2.67
CA ALA A 45 -25.04 16.67 -2.47
C ALA A 45 -24.86 17.00 -0.98
N GLU A 46 -25.80 16.55 -0.14
CA GLU A 46 -25.70 16.66 1.32
C GLU A 46 -24.53 15.81 1.86
N ALA A 47 -24.35 14.59 1.36
CA ALA A 47 -23.20 13.74 1.73
C ALA A 47 -21.85 14.39 1.36
N LEU A 48 -21.75 15.04 0.20
CA LEU A 48 -20.57 15.80 -0.20
C LEU A 48 -20.33 17.04 0.69
N ALA A 49 -21.40 17.74 1.06
CA ALA A 49 -21.30 18.87 1.99
C ALA A 49 -20.79 18.42 3.36
N GLY A 50 -21.35 17.33 3.90
CA GLY A 50 -20.90 16.70 5.14
C GLY A 50 -19.44 16.25 5.07
N PHE A 51 -19.01 15.69 3.93
CA PHE A 51 -17.62 15.32 3.69
C PHE A 51 -16.68 16.54 3.67
N ALA A 52 -17.10 17.65 3.04
CA ALA A 52 -16.30 18.87 2.97
C ALA A 52 -16.16 19.56 4.34
N SER A 53 -17.16 19.44 5.21
CA SER A 53 -17.15 20.00 6.58
C SER A 53 -16.65 19.02 7.64
N ARG A 54 -16.14 17.84 7.26
CA ARG A 54 -15.75 16.81 8.22
C ARG A 54 -14.58 17.26 9.09
N GLU A 55 -14.57 16.80 10.33
CA GLU A 55 -13.38 16.89 11.17
C GLU A 55 -12.34 15.89 10.68
N VAL A 56 -11.15 16.39 10.33
CA VAL A 56 -10.03 15.54 9.92
C VAL A 56 -9.09 15.37 11.09
N ALA A 57 -9.06 14.14 11.62
CA ALA A 57 -8.08 13.75 12.61
C ALA A 57 -6.69 14.16 12.13
N HIS A 58 -5.94 14.86 12.99
CA HIS A 58 -4.61 15.36 12.70
C HIS A 58 -4.52 16.43 11.60
N ASN A 59 -5.56 17.24 11.38
CA ASN A 59 -5.49 18.37 10.45
C ASN A 59 -4.22 19.22 10.69
N TRP A 60 -3.59 19.66 9.61
CA TRP A 60 -2.33 20.40 9.64
C TRP A 60 -2.24 21.37 8.48
N GLN A 61 -1.48 22.44 8.67
CA GLN A 61 -1.10 23.36 7.61
C GLN A 61 0.34 23.07 7.20
N SER A 62 0.61 23.12 5.89
CA SER A 62 1.97 23.04 5.37
C SER A 62 2.90 24.09 5.98
N PRO A 63 4.23 23.87 5.91
CA PRO A 63 5.20 24.88 6.33
C PRO A 63 4.83 26.26 5.76
N ARG A 64 4.77 27.27 6.65
CA ARG A 64 4.48 28.65 6.26
C ARG A 64 5.57 29.14 5.31
N ASP A 65 5.18 29.95 4.33
CA ASP A 65 6.06 30.61 3.36
C ASP A 65 6.84 29.69 2.41
N ASP A 66 6.30 28.53 2.09
CA ASP A 66 6.86 27.63 1.08
C ASP A 66 6.82 28.25 -0.33
N GLN A 67 7.95 28.84 -0.75
CA GLN A 67 8.11 29.46 -2.07
C GLN A 67 8.21 28.45 -3.22
N THR A 68 8.19 27.14 -2.92
CA THR A 68 8.27 26.09 -3.95
C THR A 68 6.89 25.70 -4.49
N ILE A 69 5.79 26.20 -3.91
CA ILE A 69 4.45 26.02 -4.47
C ILE A 69 4.36 26.80 -5.80
N PRO A 70 3.99 26.17 -6.93
CA PRO A 70 3.98 26.83 -8.24
C PRO A 70 2.85 27.85 -8.33
N LYS A 71 3.21 29.12 -8.58
CA LYS A 71 2.26 30.24 -8.68
C LYS A 71 1.82 30.53 -10.11
N THR A 72 2.57 30.04 -11.10
CA THR A 72 2.31 30.29 -12.52
C THR A 72 2.18 28.99 -13.31
N GLN A 73 1.53 29.06 -14.47
CA GLN A 73 1.43 27.91 -15.38
C GLN A 73 2.81 27.41 -15.84
N LYS A 74 3.77 28.33 -16.01
CA LYS A 74 5.16 27.99 -16.35
C LYS A 74 5.83 27.19 -15.24
N ASP A 75 5.58 27.53 -13.98
CA ASP A 75 6.15 26.79 -12.84
C ASP A 75 5.48 25.42 -12.69
N ARG A 76 4.17 25.33 -12.90
CA ARG A 76 3.46 24.04 -12.94
C ARG A 76 4.07 23.13 -14.01
N ALA A 77 4.29 23.63 -15.22
CA ALA A 77 4.90 22.86 -16.30
C ALA A 77 6.27 22.27 -15.93
N LYS A 78 7.11 22.98 -15.14
CA LYS A 78 8.40 22.44 -14.65
C LYS A 78 8.20 21.20 -13.77
N TYR A 79 7.18 21.20 -12.92
CA TYR A 79 6.87 20.04 -12.07
C TYR A 79 6.27 18.89 -12.87
N ILE A 80 5.42 19.19 -13.87
CA ILE A 80 4.88 18.17 -14.78
C ILE A 80 5.99 17.47 -15.56
N ILE A 81 6.96 18.21 -16.10
CA ILE A 81 8.11 17.62 -16.80
C ILE A 81 8.88 16.67 -15.87
N GLN A 82 9.10 17.05 -14.61
CA GLN A 82 9.78 16.21 -13.62
C GLN A 82 8.98 14.93 -13.30
N LEU A 83 7.68 15.07 -13.04
CA LEU A 83 6.79 13.94 -12.74
C LEU A 83 6.71 12.99 -13.93
N LEU A 84 6.52 13.52 -15.15
CA LEU A 84 6.43 12.73 -16.37
C LEU A 84 7.73 12.00 -16.67
N ALA A 85 8.88 12.68 -16.53
CA ALA A 85 10.18 12.04 -16.68
C ALA A 85 10.38 10.89 -15.67
N ALA A 86 9.96 11.07 -14.42
CA ALA A 86 9.97 10.02 -13.40
C ALA A 86 9.01 8.86 -13.73
N PHE A 87 7.80 9.19 -14.21
CA PHE A 87 6.77 8.23 -14.60
C PHE A 87 7.22 7.33 -15.73
N MET A 88 7.93 7.87 -16.72
CA MET A 88 8.45 7.13 -17.87
C MET A 88 9.76 6.38 -17.56
N ASN A 89 10.49 6.77 -16.52
CA ASN A 89 11.79 6.20 -16.20
C ASN A 89 11.66 4.84 -15.50
N ILE A 90 12.21 3.79 -16.12
CA ILE A 90 12.20 2.41 -15.63
C ILE A 90 13.54 1.96 -15.00
N SER A 91 14.57 2.79 -14.98
CA SER A 91 15.95 2.36 -14.65
C SER A 91 16.13 1.95 -13.19
N ALA A 92 15.31 2.49 -12.27
CA ALA A 92 15.34 2.17 -10.85
C ALA A 92 14.17 1.28 -10.41
N CYS A 93 13.44 0.70 -11.37
CA CYS A 93 12.22 -0.04 -11.10
C CYS A 93 12.47 -1.30 -10.25
N HIS A 94 11.57 -1.58 -9.33
CA HIS A 94 11.57 -2.80 -8.52
C HIS A 94 10.79 -3.96 -9.15
N ASP A 95 9.94 -3.67 -10.13
CA ASP A 95 9.18 -4.68 -10.85
C ASP A 95 10.12 -5.48 -11.76
N SER A 96 9.77 -6.74 -12.02
CA SER A 96 10.60 -7.65 -12.81
C SER A 96 10.49 -7.34 -14.31
N ASP A 97 11.61 -6.91 -14.89
CA ASP A 97 11.76 -6.56 -16.31
C ASP A 97 11.74 -7.77 -17.26
N THR A 98 11.88 -8.98 -16.72
CA THR A 98 11.76 -10.24 -17.47
C THR A 98 10.32 -10.65 -17.73
N VAL A 99 9.34 -10.01 -17.09
CA VAL A 99 7.92 -10.32 -17.28
C VAL A 99 7.41 -9.64 -18.55
N LYS A 100 6.82 -10.43 -19.46
CA LYS A 100 6.31 -9.95 -20.76
C LYS A 100 5.33 -8.77 -20.63
N SER A 101 4.43 -8.81 -19.64
CA SER A 101 3.48 -7.71 -19.39
C SER A 101 4.20 -6.41 -19.04
N PHE A 102 5.29 -6.48 -18.27
CA PHE A 102 6.11 -5.31 -17.95
C PHE A 102 6.73 -4.74 -19.22
N GLN A 103 7.32 -5.58 -20.07
CA GLN A 103 7.97 -5.13 -21.30
C GLN A 103 6.98 -4.45 -22.26
N VAL A 104 5.82 -5.05 -22.48
CA VAL A 104 4.75 -4.50 -23.35
C VAL A 104 4.26 -3.15 -22.84
N ARG A 105 4.15 -2.99 -21.52
CA ARG A 105 3.63 -1.76 -20.91
C ARG A 105 4.67 -0.67 -20.70
N TRP A 106 5.94 -1.02 -20.47
CA TRP A 106 6.93 -0.06 -19.96
C TRP A 106 8.23 0.04 -20.77
N ALA A 107 8.71 -1.03 -21.41
CA ALA A 107 10.04 -1.04 -22.03
C ALA A 107 10.17 -0.13 -23.26
N ASN A 108 9.08 0.06 -24.02
CA ASN A 108 9.09 0.80 -25.29
C ASN A 108 8.37 2.16 -25.23
N ILE A 109 8.33 2.80 -24.06
CA ILE A 109 7.71 4.12 -23.89
C ILE A 109 8.38 5.17 -24.77
N ALA A 110 9.71 5.16 -24.87
CA ALA A 110 10.46 6.13 -25.67
C ALA A 110 10.12 6.05 -27.18
N ASN A 111 9.79 4.87 -27.67
CA ASN A 111 9.49 4.59 -29.07
C ASN A 111 7.98 4.65 -29.39
N SER A 112 7.13 5.07 -28.42
CA SER A 112 5.67 5.10 -28.56
C SER A 112 5.04 3.73 -28.91
N GLN A 113 5.67 2.64 -28.48
CA GLN A 113 5.17 1.27 -28.66
C GLN A 113 4.74 0.62 -27.34
N SER A 114 4.67 1.41 -26.27
CA SER A 114 4.08 1.01 -25.00
C SER A 114 2.56 0.98 -25.09
N ALA A 115 1.92 0.10 -24.32
CA ALA A 115 0.47 0.11 -24.11
C ALA A 115 -0.05 1.42 -23.49
N TYR A 116 0.79 2.20 -22.81
CA TYR A 116 0.45 3.46 -22.18
C TYR A 116 1.06 4.63 -22.95
N THR A 117 0.23 5.61 -23.29
CA THR A 117 0.67 6.77 -24.06
C THR A 117 1.27 7.85 -23.16
N ARG A 118 2.11 8.72 -23.73
CA ARG A 118 2.65 9.88 -23.00
C ARG A 118 1.54 10.80 -22.50
N GLU A 119 0.49 11.00 -23.29
CA GLU A 119 -0.67 11.82 -22.94
C GLU A 119 -1.39 11.29 -21.69
N GLN A 120 -1.61 9.97 -21.61
CA GLN A 120 -2.20 9.35 -20.42
C GLN A 120 -1.36 9.57 -19.17
N MET A 121 -0.04 9.38 -19.28
CA MET A 121 0.89 9.60 -18.16
C MET A 121 0.93 11.07 -17.74
N GLU A 122 0.97 11.99 -18.71
CA GLU A 122 0.97 13.42 -18.43
C GLU A 122 -0.32 13.88 -17.74
N THR A 123 -1.47 13.35 -18.18
CA THR A 123 -2.78 13.62 -17.56
C THR A 123 -2.81 13.20 -16.09
N VAL A 124 -2.24 12.04 -15.76
CA VAL A 124 -2.07 11.61 -14.37
C VAL A 124 -1.13 12.56 -13.60
N CYS A 125 -0.03 12.99 -14.21
CA CYS A 125 0.92 13.92 -13.58
C CYS A 125 0.25 15.26 -13.23
N TRP A 126 -0.62 15.78 -14.10
CA TRP A 126 -1.42 16.98 -13.82
C TRP A 126 -2.30 16.80 -12.59
N LYS A 127 -3.02 15.67 -12.50
CA LYS A 127 -3.86 15.41 -11.32
C LYS A 127 -3.06 15.27 -10.03
N LEU A 128 -1.94 14.57 -10.05
CA LEU A 128 -1.04 14.44 -8.90
C LEU A 128 -0.56 15.83 -8.43
N LEU A 129 -0.19 16.69 -9.38
CA LEU A 129 0.23 18.06 -9.09
C LEU A 129 -0.90 18.87 -8.44
N ASP A 130 -2.12 18.80 -8.98
CA ASP A 130 -3.28 19.52 -8.44
C ASP A 130 -3.60 19.09 -7.02
N ILE A 131 -3.55 17.78 -6.73
CA ILE A 131 -3.74 17.26 -5.36
C ILE A 131 -2.62 17.77 -4.45
N ALA A 132 -1.37 17.79 -4.92
CA ALA A 132 -0.24 18.27 -4.12
C ALA A 132 -0.37 19.76 -3.78
N ILE A 133 -0.83 20.58 -4.74
CA ILE A 133 -1.07 22.01 -4.53
C ILE A 133 -2.19 22.19 -3.50
N ALA A 134 -3.32 21.52 -3.72
CA ALA A 134 -4.46 21.58 -2.81
C ALA A 134 -4.09 21.16 -1.38
N LEU A 135 -3.29 20.09 -1.24
CA LEU A 135 -2.82 19.61 0.07
C LEU A 135 -1.95 20.66 0.76
N HIS A 136 -1.09 21.36 0.02
CA HIS A 136 -0.25 22.40 0.60
C HIS A 136 -1.00 23.68 0.96
N GLU A 137 -2.00 24.06 0.17
CA GLU A 137 -2.78 25.28 0.39
C GLU A 137 -3.82 25.12 1.50
N ARG A 138 -4.45 23.94 1.60
CA ARG A 138 -5.63 23.71 2.44
C ARG A 138 -5.46 22.61 3.49
N GLY A 139 -4.35 21.87 3.45
CA GLY A 139 -4.11 20.76 4.37
C GLY A 139 -4.84 19.46 3.98
N PRO A 140 -4.80 18.42 4.82
CA PRO A 140 -5.30 17.08 4.50
C PRO A 140 -6.82 16.97 4.30
N VAL A 141 -7.58 18.03 4.62
CA VAL A 141 -9.04 18.08 4.40
C VAL A 141 -9.44 17.86 2.94
N VAL A 142 -8.55 18.20 2.00
CA VAL A 142 -8.79 18.05 0.56
C VAL A 142 -8.70 16.60 0.06
N LEU A 143 -8.13 15.69 0.86
CA LEU A 143 -7.90 14.31 0.47
C LEU A 143 -9.18 13.48 0.66
N ASN A 144 -9.47 12.53 -0.23
CA ASN A 144 -10.61 11.62 -0.14
C ASN A 144 -10.29 10.40 0.74
N ILE A 145 -9.90 10.67 1.99
CA ILE A 145 -9.49 9.66 2.97
C ILE A 145 -10.37 9.79 4.21
N PHE A 146 -11.07 8.70 4.55
CA PHE A 146 -11.87 8.54 5.77
C PHE A 146 -11.16 7.71 6.86
N ASP A 147 -10.15 6.94 6.47
CA ASP A 147 -9.44 6.03 7.36
C ASP A 147 -8.42 6.81 8.22
N ASP A 148 -8.63 6.83 9.53
CA ASP A 148 -7.77 7.51 10.49
C ASP A 148 -6.34 6.97 10.52
N ALA A 149 -6.12 5.67 10.29
CA ALA A 149 -4.78 5.09 10.22
C ALA A 149 -4.02 5.59 8.98
N LYS A 150 -4.73 5.78 7.86
CA LYS A 150 -4.18 6.43 6.67
C LYS A 150 -3.87 7.90 6.94
N LEU A 151 -4.78 8.65 7.59
CA LEU A 151 -4.54 10.05 7.96
C LEU A 151 -3.35 10.22 8.93
N ALA A 152 -3.19 9.31 9.89
CA ALA A 152 -2.02 9.28 10.77
C ALA A 152 -0.72 9.05 9.98
N THR A 153 -0.78 8.27 8.90
CA THR A 153 0.35 8.08 7.98
C THR A 153 0.64 9.35 7.19
N VAL A 154 -0.38 10.02 6.66
CA VAL A 154 -0.26 11.32 5.97
C VAL A 154 0.41 12.37 6.87
N ARG A 155 0.04 12.42 8.16
CA ARG A 155 0.64 13.36 9.14
C ARG A 155 2.17 13.28 9.22
N LYS A 156 2.77 12.14 8.89
CA LYS A 156 4.24 11.96 8.90
C LYS A 156 4.94 12.82 7.85
N SER A 157 4.26 13.20 6.77
CA SER A 157 4.78 14.06 5.69
C SER A 157 4.39 15.54 5.85
N ARG A 158 3.76 15.93 6.97
CA ARG A 158 3.21 17.30 7.19
C ARG A 158 4.24 18.42 7.08
N ASN A 159 5.51 18.11 7.34
CA ASN A 159 6.60 19.08 7.36
C ASN A 159 7.32 19.19 6.01
N PHE A 160 6.92 18.42 4.99
CA PHE A 160 7.54 18.53 3.68
C PHE A 160 7.21 19.89 3.06
N THR A 161 8.22 20.49 2.44
CA THR A 161 8.00 21.50 1.41
C THR A 161 7.37 20.85 0.18
N PHE A 162 6.80 21.68 -0.70
CA PHE A 162 6.15 21.25 -1.92
C PHE A 162 7.16 20.57 -2.83
N ALA A 163 8.35 21.17 -3.00
CA ALA A 163 9.43 20.58 -3.77
C ALA A 163 9.85 19.19 -3.23
N GLU A 164 10.04 19.04 -1.92
CA GLU A 164 10.39 17.75 -1.32
C GLU A 164 9.29 16.71 -1.56
N ARG A 165 8.01 17.09 -1.42
CA ARG A 165 6.88 16.20 -1.71
C ARG A 165 6.93 15.73 -3.16
N ILE A 166 7.12 16.63 -4.12
CA ILE A 166 7.22 16.25 -5.54
C ILE A 166 8.44 15.34 -5.78
N GLN A 167 9.58 15.60 -5.13
CA GLN A 167 10.77 14.74 -5.25
C GLN A 167 10.49 13.32 -4.77
N TYR A 168 9.80 13.16 -3.64
CA TYR A 168 9.41 11.83 -3.15
C TYR A 168 8.39 11.15 -4.08
N ILE A 169 7.43 11.89 -4.65
CA ILE A 169 6.52 11.33 -5.66
C ILE A 169 7.34 10.84 -6.87
N CYS A 170 8.28 11.65 -7.38
CA CYS A 170 9.18 11.25 -8.47
C CYS A 170 10.05 10.03 -8.13
N GLU A 171 10.54 9.89 -6.89
CA GLU A 171 11.23 8.65 -6.45
C GLU A 171 10.28 7.46 -6.48
N LEU A 172 9.08 7.59 -5.95
CA LEU A 172 8.08 6.52 -5.92
C LEU A 172 7.70 6.05 -7.34
N LEU A 173 7.45 6.98 -8.26
CA LEU A 173 7.10 6.69 -9.65
C LEU A 173 8.23 5.98 -10.41
N ARG A 174 9.49 6.30 -10.12
CA ARG A 174 10.66 5.59 -10.67
C ARG A 174 10.79 4.18 -10.10
N LEU A 175 10.43 4.01 -8.83
CA LEU A 175 10.64 2.77 -8.08
C LEU A 175 9.60 1.69 -8.40
N SER A 176 8.34 2.07 -8.66
CA SER A 176 7.23 1.13 -8.78
C SER A 176 6.31 1.48 -9.95
N LYS A 177 6.37 0.66 -11.02
CA LYS A 177 5.45 0.77 -12.15
C LYS A 177 4.11 0.11 -11.88
N SER A 178 4.07 -0.89 -11.02
CA SER A 178 2.81 -1.38 -10.44
C SER A 178 1.98 -0.23 -9.81
N ARG A 179 2.63 0.73 -9.14
CA ARG A 179 1.97 1.95 -8.66
C ARG A 179 1.52 2.85 -9.80
N CYS A 180 2.37 3.09 -10.80
CA CYS A 180 2.00 3.84 -12.00
C CYS A 180 0.75 3.25 -12.71
N GLU A 181 0.61 1.92 -12.77
CA GLU A 181 -0.59 1.27 -13.32
C GLU A 181 -1.85 1.58 -12.52
N THR A 182 -1.74 1.56 -11.19
CA THR A 182 -2.85 1.93 -10.28
C THR A 182 -3.28 3.38 -10.53
N LEU A 183 -2.31 4.27 -10.69
CA LEU A 183 -2.55 5.69 -10.96
C LEU A 183 -3.17 5.93 -12.34
N LEU A 184 -2.79 5.16 -13.36
CA LEU A 184 -3.45 5.24 -14.68
C LEU A 184 -4.95 4.87 -14.61
N GLY A 185 -5.36 4.11 -13.60
CA GLY A 185 -6.75 3.82 -13.26
C GLY A 185 -7.42 4.83 -12.34
N TRP A 186 -6.79 5.97 -12.05
CA TRP A 186 -7.25 7.00 -11.10
C TRP A 186 -7.32 6.57 -9.63
N ASP A 187 -6.69 5.46 -9.28
CA ASP A 187 -6.76 4.91 -7.93
C ASP A 187 -5.54 5.30 -7.07
N ASP A 188 -5.75 5.37 -5.75
CA ASP A 188 -4.76 5.68 -4.72
C ASP A 188 -3.94 6.98 -4.93
N MET A 189 -4.53 7.94 -5.64
CA MET A 189 -3.94 9.26 -5.95
C MET A 189 -3.61 10.05 -4.68
N ASP A 190 -4.58 10.13 -3.77
CA ASP A 190 -4.46 10.94 -2.56
C ASP A 190 -3.34 10.44 -1.65
N MET A 191 -3.24 9.12 -1.42
CA MET A 191 -2.15 8.55 -0.62
C MET A 191 -0.78 8.69 -1.31
N THR A 192 -0.74 8.55 -2.63
CA THR A 192 0.49 8.74 -3.42
C THR A 192 1.08 10.14 -3.20
N VAL A 193 0.23 11.16 -3.17
CA VAL A 193 0.66 12.54 -2.92
C VAL A 193 0.91 12.82 -1.43
N ALA A 194 0.05 12.29 -0.57
CA ALA A 194 0.02 12.63 0.84
C ALA A 194 1.06 11.86 1.67
N ALA A 195 1.51 10.68 1.25
CA ALA A 195 2.48 9.87 1.99
C ALA A 195 3.54 9.15 1.10
N PRO A 196 4.18 9.84 0.13
CA PRO A 196 5.06 9.19 -0.85
C PRO A 196 6.28 8.52 -0.22
N ALA A 197 6.89 9.12 0.81
CA ALA A 197 8.04 8.55 1.51
C ALA A 197 7.72 7.23 2.22
N GLN A 198 6.53 7.12 2.81
CA GLN A 198 6.05 5.89 3.45
C GLN A 198 5.82 4.81 2.41
N MET A 199 5.23 5.16 1.26
CA MET A 199 5.01 4.23 0.16
C MET A 199 6.33 3.73 -0.45
N ILE A 200 7.36 4.58 -0.54
CA ILE A 200 8.72 4.17 -0.93
C ILE A 200 9.28 3.12 0.05
N SER A 201 9.15 3.37 1.35
CA SER A 201 9.60 2.42 2.39
C SER A 201 8.87 1.07 2.28
N MET A 202 7.56 1.11 2.05
CA MET A 202 6.75 -0.09 1.80
C MET A 202 7.19 -0.82 0.54
N ALA A 203 7.40 -0.12 -0.58
CA ALA A 203 7.87 -0.72 -1.83
C ALA A 203 9.25 -1.39 -1.67
N LYS A 204 10.17 -0.76 -0.94
CA LYS A 204 11.48 -1.34 -0.60
C LYS A 204 11.34 -2.60 0.27
N THR A 205 10.44 -2.59 1.25
CA THR A 205 10.17 -3.74 2.12
C THR A 205 9.51 -4.89 1.37
N ASN A 206 8.49 -4.59 0.56
CA ASN A 206 7.78 -5.58 -0.25
C ASN A 206 8.72 -6.28 -1.23
N LYS A 207 9.65 -5.55 -1.87
CA LYS A 207 10.69 -6.16 -2.72
C LYS A 207 11.52 -7.19 -1.94
N LYS A 208 12.03 -6.83 -0.75
CA LYS A 208 12.82 -7.74 0.09
C LYS A 208 12.02 -8.98 0.49
N GLN A 209 10.74 -8.82 0.83
CA GLN A 209 9.86 -9.92 1.20
C GLN A 209 9.56 -10.84 0.01
N ASN A 210 9.32 -10.28 -1.17
CA ASN A 210 9.06 -11.03 -2.40
C ASN A 210 10.26 -11.89 -2.80
N VAL A 211 11.49 -11.35 -2.69
CA VAL A 211 12.72 -12.11 -2.95
C VAL A 211 12.84 -13.30 -1.98
N LYS A 212 12.67 -13.07 -0.68
CA LYS A 212 12.70 -14.16 0.33
C LYS A 212 11.63 -15.21 0.05
N ARG A 213 10.40 -14.79 -0.29
CA ARG A 213 9.32 -15.71 -0.64
C ARG A 213 9.68 -16.56 -1.85
N GLN A 214 10.29 -15.97 -2.88
CA GLN A 214 10.73 -16.69 -4.07
C GLN A 214 11.83 -17.72 -3.73
N GLU A 215 12.79 -17.38 -2.88
CA GLU A 215 13.80 -18.32 -2.40
C GLU A 215 13.18 -19.51 -1.66
N TYR A 216 12.21 -19.26 -0.77
CA TYR A 216 11.49 -20.33 -0.06
C TYR A 216 10.71 -21.24 -1.02
N LEU A 217 10.05 -20.66 -2.02
CA LEU A 217 9.32 -21.44 -3.04
C LEU A 217 10.27 -22.31 -3.86
N LEU A 218 11.45 -21.81 -4.23
CA LEU A 218 12.45 -22.59 -4.96
C LEU A 218 13.00 -23.74 -4.11
N LYS A 219 13.33 -23.49 -2.84
CA LYS A 219 13.77 -24.53 -1.89
C LYS A 219 12.70 -25.59 -1.66
N GLY A 220 11.44 -25.19 -1.49
CA GLY A 220 10.31 -26.10 -1.35
C GLY A 220 10.10 -26.98 -2.57
N ARG A 221 10.20 -26.41 -3.78
CA ARG A 221 10.11 -27.16 -5.05
C ARG A 221 11.26 -28.15 -5.22
N ALA A 222 12.49 -27.77 -4.87
CA ALA A 222 13.64 -28.67 -4.92
C ALA A 222 13.47 -29.87 -3.96
N LYS A 223 12.96 -29.63 -2.75
CA LYS A 223 12.70 -30.70 -1.78
C LYS A 223 11.63 -31.68 -2.27
N LEU A 224 10.54 -31.19 -2.86
CA LEU A 224 9.49 -32.03 -3.45
C LEU A 224 10.02 -32.86 -4.62
N LYS A 225 10.88 -32.29 -5.46
CA LYS A 225 11.50 -33.00 -6.58
C LYS A 225 12.39 -34.16 -6.10
N ASN A 226 13.25 -33.90 -5.12
CA ASN A 226 14.13 -34.94 -4.56
C ASN A 226 13.35 -36.06 -3.84
N GLN A 227 12.22 -35.75 -3.21
CA GLN A 227 11.36 -36.75 -2.57
C GLN A 227 10.59 -37.61 -3.60
N GLY A 228 10.22 -37.04 -4.74
CA GLY A 228 9.61 -37.78 -5.84
C GLY A 228 10.59 -38.69 -6.57
N GLU A 229 11.86 -38.27 -6.72
CA GLU A 229 12.93 -39.08 -7.31
C GLU A 229 13.34 -40.24 -6.38
N GLN A 230 13.45 -40.01 -5.05
CA GLN A 230 13.75 -41.09 -4.10
C GLN A 230 12.64 -42.15 -3.96
N ALA A 231 11.38 -41.81 -4.25
CA ALA A 231 10.27 -42.76 -4.20
C ALA A 231 10.12 -43.59 -5.50
N GLY A 232 10.81 -43.21 -6.59
CA GLY A 232 10.76 -43.91 -7.87
C GLY A 232 11.91 -44.90 -8.12
N ASP A 233 12.95 -44.89 -7.28
CA ASP A 233 14.11 -45.78 -7.38
C ASP A 233 14.02 -47.03 -6.46
N GLU A 234 12.91 -47.22 -5.73
CA GLU A 234 12.65 -48.39 -4.86
C GLU A 234 11.66 -49.41 -5.45
N GLU A 235 11.33 -49.33 -6.75
CA GLU A 235 10.43 -50.27 -7.47
C GLU A 235 11.18 -51.08 -8.55
#